data_AF-A0A800DT26-F1
#
_entry.id   AF-A0A800DT26-F1
#
_cell.length_a   1.000
_cell.length_b   1.000
_cell.length_c   1.000
_cell.angle_alpha   90.00
_cell.angle_beta   90.00
_cell.angle_gamma   90.00
#
_symmetry.space_group_name_H-M   'P 1'
#
loop_
_entity.id
_entity.type
_entity.pdbx_description
1 polymer ?
#
loop_
_entity_poly.entity_id
_entity_poly.type
_entity_poly.pdbx_seq_one_letter_code
_entity_poly.pdbx_strand_id
1 'polypeptide(L)'
;MKQQLNKTDGISILGFLDRGKVSALFGISMSLVLFLIGSANGFAESGRTIRVPQDKPSIQAAIDTADDGDIVLIDAGVYHEMITIDGKNITLASHFLNTDDPNDISRTVLDGIIRGKKGKRKKADFVIKITKRSGPDLKIIGFTIQNGDDGITCSGNAHILHNRFINNDDAIDYESGGGICQFNTFENNEDDAVDLDGASEAVIADNVIRNNEDDGIEIRLHRYSGPTLNIEIRNNIISGNGEDGIQIIDYPDISDRVIHIERNVIVGNAMAALGCMGDGNTKENYEGADIPERIYLVNNTIVDNEYGVTGGDNLIALNNIFAKIRKSGLKKVDGASIAAYNLFWENNIDFERSRVDEKHIFRANPLLDEGFKLKPESPCIDAGTALFKRGMETLLQLPSNAYVGPAPDLGAFEGRGKR
;
A
#
# COMPACT_ATOMS: atom_id res chain seq x y z
N MET A 1 37.36 21.72 -11.22
CA MET A 1 38.23 20.60 -11.61
C MET A 1 37.74 19.37 -10.85
N LYS A 2 37.10 18.44 -11.57
CA LYS A 2 36.71 17.05 -11.22
C LYS A 2 35.77 16.84 -10.00
N GLN A 3 34.50 16.46 -10.18
CA GLN A 3 33.91 15.16 -10.59
C GLN A 3 33.83 14.11 -9.46
N GLN A 4 32.63 13.49 -9.39
CA GLN A 4 32.33 12.09 -9.03
C GLN A 4 32.22 11.75 -7.51
N LEU A 5 31.23 11.02 -7.00
CA LEU A 5 30.30 10.04 -7.60
C LEU A 5 28.91 10.05 -6.93
N ASN A 6 27.86 10.02 -7.76
CA ASN A 6 26.60 9.32 -7.50
C ASN A 6 26.82 7.82 -7.77
N LYS A 7 26.31 6.95 -6.89
CA LYS A 7 25.96 5.57 -7.23
C LYS A 7 24.82 5.09 -6.33
N THR A 8 23.63 5.08 -6.90
CA THR A 8 22.48 4.26 -6.49
C THR A 8 22.53 3.01 -7.36
N ASP A 9 22.83 1.86 -6.76
CA ASP A 9 22.76 0.56 -7.44
C ASP A 9 21.44 -0.11 -7.03
N GLY A 10 20.52 -0.24 -8.00
CA GLY A 10 19.23 -0.90 -7.85
C GLY A 10 19.40 -2.41 -7.70
N ILE A 11 18.63 -2.99 -6.77
CA ILE A 11 18.59 -4.43 -6.51
C ILE A 11 17.51 -5.05 -7.41
N SER A 12 17.93 -5.93 -8.33
CA SER A 12 17.04 -6.78 -9.11
C SER A 12 16.60 -8.00 -8.28
N ILE A 13 15.30 -8.23 -8.13
CA ILE A 13 14.75 -9.45 -7.52
C ILE A 13 13.98 -10.21 -8.60
N LEU A 14 14.63 -11.20 -9.20
CA LEU A 14 14.00 -12.24 -10.01
C LEU A 14 14.46 -13.60 -9.45
N GLY A 15 13.53 -14.38 -8.91
CA GLY A 15 13.86 -15.71 -8.38
C GLY A 15 12.69 -16.49 -7.79
N PHE A 16 12.14 -17.40 -8.61
CA PHE A 16 11.52 -18.69 -8.27
C PHE A 16 10.07 -18.74 -7.75
N LEU A 17 9.16 -19.13 -8.67
CA LEU A 17 7.95 -19.90 -8.39
C LEU A 17 8.25 -21.40 -8.59
N ASP A 18 8.26 -22.17 -7.51
CA ASP A 18 8.31 -23.64 -7.57
C ASP A 18 6.87 -24.20 -7.58
N ARG A 19 6.55 -25.04 -8.57
CA ARG A 19 5.23 -25.65 -8.78
C ARG A 19 5.26 -27.10 -8.31
N GLY A 20 4.80 -27.33 -7.08
CA GLY A 20 4.50 -28.68 -6.57
C GLY A 20 3.03 -29.08 -6.79
N LYS A 21 2.79 -30.04 -7.69
CA LYS A 21 1.56 -30.84 -7.73
C LYS A 21 1.68 -31.98 -6.69
N VAL A 22 0.56 -32.43 -6.11
CA VAL A 22 0.04 -33.82 -6.19
C VAL A 22 -1.13 -34.03 -5.19
N SER A 23 -2.27 -34.38 -5.79
CA SER A 23 -3.50 -35.08 -5.38
C SER A 23 -3.75 -35.58 -3.94
N ALA A 24 -5.00 -35.41 -3.50
CA ALA A 24 -5.73 -36.42 -2.71
C ALA A 24 -7.19 -36.54 -3.19
N LEU A 25 -7.58 -37.77 -3.55
CA LEU A 25 -8.92 -38.24 -3.91
C LEU A 25 -9.80 -38.31 -2.65
N PHE A 26 -11.06 -37.86 -2.73
CA PHE A 26 -12.18 -38.47 -2.00
C PHE A 26 -13.44 -38.41 -2.86
N GLY A 27 -13.99 -39.58 -3.19
CA GLY A 27 -15.21 -39.72 -3.98
C GLY A 27 -16.45 -39.75 -3.10
N ILE A 28 -17.51 -39.07 -3.53
CA ILE A 28 -18.88 -39.28 -3.05
C ILE A 28 -19.86 -39.14 -4.23
N SER A 29 -20.53 -40.26 -4.51
CA SER A 29 -21.92 -40.45 -4.95
C SER A 29 -22.51 -39.57 -6.08
N MET A 30 -22.68 -40.23 -7.23
CA MET A 30 -23.49 -39.83 -8.38
C MET A 30 -25.00 -39.83 -8.04
N SER A 31 -25.68 -38.69 -8.25
CA SER A 31 -27.13 -38.63 -8.44
C SER A 31 -27.40 -37.71 -9.62
N LEU A 32 -27.81 -38.33 -10.72
CA LEU A 32 -28.08 -37.72 -12.02
C LEU A 32 -29.45 -37.01 -11.96
N VAL A 33 -29.44 -35.68 -11.85
CA VAL A 33 -30.61 -34.84 -12.14
C VAL A 33 -30.36 -34.16 -13.48
N LEU A 34 -31.13 -34.57 -14.49
CA LEU A 34 -31.03 -34.04 -15.85
C LEU A 34 -31.71 -32.67 -15.90
N PHE A 35 -30.94 -31.59 -15.76
CA PHE A 35 -31.38 -30.23 -16.07
C PHE A 35 -30.87 -29.87 -17.48
N LEU A 36 -31.80 -29.72 -18.42
CA LEU A 36 -31.53 -29.09 -19.72
C LEU A 36 -31.25 -27.60 -19.45
N ILE A 37 -29.98 -27.26 -19.27
CA ILE A 37 -29.50 -25.88 -19.34
C ILE A 37 -28.84 -25.74 -20.70
N GLY A 38 -29.42 -24.89 -21.55
CA GLY A 38 -28.83 -24.49 -22.82
C GLY A 38 -27.41 -23.98 -22.57
N SER A 39 -26.45 -24.67 -23.15
CA SER A 39 -25.05 -24.26 -23.21
C SER A 39 -24.93 -23.02 -24.09
N ALA A 40 -25.09 -21.84 -23.49
CA ALA A 40 -24.41 -20.66 -23.97
C ALA A 40 -22.98 -20.74 -23.39
N ASN A 41 -22.10 -21.43 -24.11
CA ASN A 41 -20.66 -21.23 -23.97
C ASN A 41 -20.38 -19.79 -24.42
N GLY A 42 -20.56 -18.83 -23.52
CA GLY A 42 -19.87 -17.56 -23.61
C GLY A 42 -18.40 -17.85 -23.38
N PHE A 43 -17.67 -18.16 -24.45
CA PHE A 43 -16.23 -17.94 -24.42
C PHE A 43 -16.05 -16.49 -23.99
N ALA A 44 -15.37 -16.25 -22.88
CA ALA A 44 -14.90 -14.91 -22.55
C ALA A 44 -14.10 -14.46 -23.78
N GLU A 45 -14.67 -13.54 -24.56
CA GLU A 45 -13.98 -12.96 -25.69
C GLU A 45 -12.77 -12.25 -25.08
N SER A 46 -11.57 -12.71 -25.43
CA SER A 46 -10.36 -11.95 -25.11
C SER A 46 -10.56 -10.59 -25.76
N GLY A 47 -10.63 -9.52 -24.98
CA GLY A 47 -10.79 -8.18 -25.51
C GLY A 47 -9.68 -7.87 -26.51
N ARG A 48 -10.01 -7.03 -27.50
CA ARG A 48 -9.05 -6.69 -28.56
C ARG A 48 -7.94 -5.81 -27.98
N THR A 49 -6.78 -5.85 -28.63
CA THR A 49 -5.71 -4.89 -28.36
C THR A 49 -5.84 -3.69 -29.28
N ILE A 50 -5.89 -2.49 -28.71
CA ILE A 50 -5.85 -1.20 -29.40
C ILE A 50 -4.51 -0.56 -29.08
N ARG A 51 -3.66 -0.38 -30.09
CA ARG A 51 -2.30 0.12 -29.90
C ARG A 51 -2.21 1.63 -30.09
N VAL A 52 -1.42 2.27 -29.25
CA VAL A 52 -1.10 3.69 -29.34
C VAL A 52 0.40 3.82 -29.63
N PRO A 53 0.82 4.48 -30.73
CA PRO A 53 0.01 5.31 -31.62
C PRO A 53 -0.54 4.60 -32.88
N GLN A 54 -0.31 3.31 -33.08
CA GLN A 54 -0.52 2.63 -34.37
C GLN A 54 -1.98 2.55 -34.80
N ASP A 55 -2.89 2.20 -33.88
CA ASP A 55 -4.31 2.02 -34.18
C ASP A 55 -5.09 3.30 -33.85
N LYS A 56 -4.61 4.09 -32.88
CA LYS A 56 -5.17 5.38 -32.46
C LYS A 56 -4.07 6.39 -32.16
N PRO A 57 -4.20 7.66 -32.58
CA PRO A 57 -3.13 8.65 -32.46
C PRO A 57 -2.90 9.17 -31.04
N SER A 58 -3.79 8.89 -30.09
CA SER A 58 -3.70 9.34 -28.70
C SER A 58 -4.28 8.27 -27.76
N ILE A 59 -3.89 8.35 -26.48
CA ILE A 59 -4.37 7.43 -25.44
C ILE A 59 -5.86 7.59 -25.23
N GLN A 60 -6.35 8.84 -25.11
CA GLN A 60 -7.78 9.08 -24.95
C GLN A 60 -8.59 8.55 -26.14
N ALA A 61 -8.11 8.73 -27.37
CA ALA A 61 -8.78 8.20 -28.56
C ALA A 61 -8.84 6.67 -28.59
N ALA A 62 -7.89 5.97 -27.97
CA ALA A 62 -7.95 4.52 -27.78
C ALA A 62 -9.00 4.12 -26.74
N ILE A 63 -8.96 4.75 -25.58
CA ILE A 63 -9.93 4.54 -24.49
C ILE A 63 -11.36 4.79 -24.97
N ASP A 64 -11.60 5.89 -25.68
CA ASP A 64 -12.93 6.26 -26.19
C ASP A 64 -13.53 5.18 -27.08
N THR A 65 -12.69 4.48 -27.86
CA THR A 65 -13.15 3.39 -28.72
C THR A 65 -13.19 2.03 -28.05
N ALA A 66 -12.45 1.83 -26.96
CA ALA A 66 -12.34 0.55 -26.27
C ALA A 66 -13.66 0.12 -25.63
N ASP A 67 -13.94 -1.18 -25.71
CA ASP A 67 -15.03 -1.83 -24.99
C ASP A 67 -14.49 -2.51 -23.72
N ASP A 68 -15.36 -2.87 -22.78
CA ASP A 68 -14.95 -3.58 -21.57
C ASP A 68 -14.21 -4.89 -21.93
N GLY A 69 -13.09 -5.14 -21.23
CA GLY A 69 -12.18 -6.26 -21.49
C GLY A 69 -11.07 -5.95 -22.50
N ASP A 70 -11.15 -4.86 -23.28
CA ASP A 70 -10.11 -4.48 -24.23
C ASP A 70 -8.79 -4.09 -23.54
N ILE A 71 -7.69 -4.23 -24.27
CA ILE A 71 -6.36 -3.76 -23.88
C ILE A 71 -6.01 -2.52 -24.70
N VAL A 72 -5.76 -1.40 -24.04
CA VAL A 72 -5.11 -0.23 -24.63
C VAL A 72 -3.60 -0.36 -24.37
N LEU A 73 -2.86 -0.79 -25.40
CA LEU A 73 -1.43 -1.07 -25.31
C LEU A 73 -0.62 0.12 -25.86
N ILE A 74 0.19 0.73 -25.01
CA ILE A 74 0.91 1.97 -25.32
C ILE A 74 2.39 1.67 -25.58
N ASP A 75 2.87 2.09 -26.75
CA ASP A 75 4.29 2.04 -27.09
C ASP A 75 5.11 3.06 -26.29
N ALA A 76 6.39 2.76 -26.11
CA ALA A 76 7.35 3.68 -25.50
C ALA A 76 7.29 5.09 -26.14
N GLY A 77 7.22 6.11 -25.28
CA GLY A 77 7.03 7.51 -25.65
C GLY A 77 6.75 8.38 -24.43
N VAL A 78 6.66 9.70 -24.67
CA VAL A 78 6.23 10.67 -23.66
C VAL A 78 4.91 11.29 -24.09
N TYR A 79 3.86 11.01 -23.34
CA TYR A 79 2.48 11.39 -23.66
C TYR A 79 2.04 12.53 -22.73
N HIS A 80 1.65 13.65 -23.32
CA HIS A 80 1.19 14.83 -22.59
C HIS A 80 -0.33 14.98 -22.77
N GLU A 81 -1.09 14.07 -22.15
CA GLU A 81 -2.55 14.01 -22.19
C GLU A 81 -3.11 14.04 -20.77
N MET A 82 -4.30 14.62 -20.59
CA MET A 82 -5.10 14.44 -19.37
C MET A 82 -6.08 13.31 -19.65
N ILE A 83 -5.78 12.11 -19.14
CA ILE A 83 -6.52 10.88 -19.48
C ILE A 83 -7.73 10.76 -18.56
N THR A 84 -8.91 10.52 -19.13
CA THR A 84 -10.13 10.24 -18.35
C THR A 84 -10.68 8.87 -18.71
N ILE A 85 -10.82 8.01 -17.70
CA ILE A 85 -11.43 6.68 -17.81
C ILE A 85 -12.78 6.74 -17.09
N ASP A 86 -13.85 6.74 -17.88
CA ASP A 86 -15.20 7.00 -17.39
C ASP A 86 -16.14 5.83 -17.68
N GLY A 87 -16.25 4.90 -16.72
CA GLY A 87 -17.16 3.75 -16.84
C GLY A 87 -16.67 2.68 -17.81
N LYS A 88 -15.35 2.40 -17.81
CA LYS A 88 -14.72 1.36 -18.64
C LYS A 88 -13.90 0.41 -17.79
N ASN A 89 -14.01 -0.88 -18.07
CA ASN A 89 -13.24 -1.97 -17.47
C ASN A 89 -12.20 -2.49 -18.46
N ILE A 90 -11.20 -1.66 -18.77
CA ILE A 90 -10.14 -1.96 -19.75
C ILE A 90 -8.81 -2.25 -19.04
N THR A 91 -7.86 -2.81 -19.77
CA THR A 91 -6.44 -2.80 -19.36
C THR A 91 -5.71 -1.69 -20.12
N LEU A 92 -5.36 -0.61 -19.43
CA LEU A 92 -4.43 0.41 -19.91
C LEU A 92 -3.01 -0.03 -19.52
N ALA A 93 -2.16 -0.35 -20.48
CA ALA A 93 -0.84 -0.91 -20.19
C ALA A 93 0.27 -0.47 -21.15
N SER A 94 1.50 -0.45 -20.68
CA SER A 94 2.69 -0.49 -21.54
C SER A 94 3.04 -1.93 -21.95
N HIS A 95 4.11 -2.08 -22.72
CA HIS A 95 4.65 -3.41 -23.07
C HIS A 95 5.15 -4.23 -21.87
N PHE A 96 5.33 -3.62 -20.70
CA PHE A 96 5.66 -4.32 -19.46
C PHE A 96 4.69 -5.50 -19.21
N LEU A 97 3.41 -5.34 -19.56
CA LEU A 97 2.38 -6.37 -19.49
C LEU A 97 2.80 -7.71 -20.12
N ASN A 98 3.61 -7.67 -21.18
CA ASN A 98 4.00 -8.85 -21.96
C ASN A 98 5.47 -9.23 -21.78
N THR A 99 6.32 -8.30 -21.36
CA THR A 99 7.77 -8.46 -21.33
C THR A 99 8.34 -8.70 -19.95
N ASP A 100 7.65 -8.21 -18.90
CA ASP A 100 8.20 -8.10 -17.53
C ASP A 100 9.54 -7.32 -17.49
N ASP A 101 9.81 -6.47 -18.50
CA ASP A 101 11.02 -5.64 -18.58
C ASP A 101 10.74 -4.25 -17.98
N PRO A 102 11.35 -3.88 -16.84
CA PRO A 102 11.19 -2.56 -16.23
C PRO A 102 11.58 -1.39 -17.15
N ASN A 103 12.35 -1.63 -18.23
CA ASN A 103 12.63 -0.60 -19.22
C ASN A 103 11.35 -0.09 -19.90
N ASP A 104 10.33 -0.93 -20.08
CA ASP A 104 9.06 -0.53 -20.69
C ASP A 104 8.31 0.47 -19.80
N ILE A 105 8.40 0.33 -18.48
CA ILE A 105 7.88 1.29 -17.50
C ILE A 105 8.61 2.63 -17.64
N SER A 106 9.94 2.60 -17.65
CA SER A 106 10.76 3.82 -17.70
C SER A 106 10.64 4.59 -19.02
N ARG A 107 10.27 3.91 -20.11
CA ARG A 107 10.19 4.49 -21.47
C ARG A 107 8.77 4.84 -21.88
N THR A 108 7.75 4.44 -21.12
CA THR A 108 6.35 4.76 -21.39
C THR A 108 5.87 5.75 -20.33
N VAL A 109 6.04 7.03 -20.64
CA VAL A 109 5.86 8.14 -19.69
C VAL A 109 4.55 8.85 -19.97
N LEU A 110 3.68 8.93 -18.96
CA LEU A 110 2.49 9.76 -18.92
C LEU A 110 2.86 11.02 -18.13
N ASP A 111 2.95 12.16 -18.81
CA ASP A 111 3.52 13.41 -18.30
C ASP A 111 2.46 14.51 -18.22
N GLY A 112 2.16 14.96 -16.99
CA GLY A 112 1.18 16.00 -16.68
C GLY A 112 1.59 17.42 -17.07
N ILE A 113 2.77 17.65 -17.67
CA ILE A 113 3.14 19.01 -18.10
C ILE A 113 2.35 19.44 -19.36
N ILE A 114 1.27 20.18 -19.14
CA ILE A 114 0.38 20.68 -20.18
C ILE A 114 0.59 22.17 -20.51
N ARG A 115 0.00 22.62 -21.62
CA ARG A 115 -0.06 24.04 -21.97
C ARG A 115 -1.23 24.72 -21.28
N GLY A 116 -0.94 25.55 -20.28
CA GLY A 116 -1.91 26.39 -19.59
C GLY A 116 -2.32 27.65 -20.37
N LYS A 117 -3.10 28.50 -19.70
CA LYS A 117 -3.54 29.80 -20.25
C LYS A 117 -2.33 30.62 -20.71
N LYS A 118 -2.45 31.27 -21.88
CA LYS A 118 -1.39 32.06 -22.52
C LYS A 118 -0.15 31.27 -22.94
N GLY A 119 -0.24 29.93 -23.04
CA GLY A 119 0.83 29.08 -23.56
C GLY A 119 1.97 28.78 -22.59
N LYS A 120 1.82 29.12 -21.30
CA LYS A 120 2.78 28.72 -20.26
C LYS A 120 2.63 27.23 -19.95
N ARG A 121 3.73 26.53 -19.72
CA ARG A 121 3.70 25.15 -19.21
C ARG A 121 3.24 25.17 -17.74
N LYS A 122 2.38 24.24 -17.36
CA LYS A 122 1.95 24.00 -15.98
C LYS A 122 1.72 22.49 -15.77
N LYS A 123 1.67 22.05 -14.51
CA LYS A 123 1.12 20.75 -14.14
C LYS A 123 -0.37 20.68 -14.49
N ALA A 124 -0.81 19.50 -14.92
CA ALA A 124 -2.21 19.18 -15.12
C ALA A 124 -2.82 18.83 -13.78
N ASP A 125 -4.09 19.19 -13.59
CA ASP A 125 -4.82 18.89 -12.36
C ASP A 125 -4.82 17.38 -12.04
N PHE A 126 -4.67 16.53 -13.07
CA PHE A 126 -4.35 15.11 -12.95
C PHE A 126 -3.67 14.58 -14.21
N VAL A 127 -2.91 13.48 -14.12
CA VAL A 127 -2.45 12.72 -15.31
C VAL A 127 -3.52 11.73 -15.75
N ILE A 128 -4.08 10.94 -14.82
CA ILE A 128 -5.19 10.02 -15.07
C ILE A 128 -6.33 10.30 -14.08
N LYS A 129 -7.55 10.42 -14.60
CA LYS A 129 -8.76 10.47 -13.80
C LYS A 129 -9.60 9.22 -13.99
N ILE A 130 -9.85 8.50 -12.90
CA ILE A 130 -10.75 7.36 -12.84
C ILE A 130 -12.06 7.83 -12.21
N THR A 131 -13.15 7.77 -12.96
CA THR A 131 -14.45 8.20 -12.42
C THR A 131 -15.11 7.09 -11.61
N LYS A 132 -16.06 7.48 -10.75
CA LYS A 132 -16.92 6.57 -9.97
C LYS A 132 -17.71 5.52 -10.76
N ARG A 133 -17.75 5.62 -12.09
CA ARG A 133 -18.45 4.64 -12.92
C ARG A 133 -17.57 3.46 -13.33
N SER A 134 -16.25 3.61 -13.17
CA SER A 134 -15.28 2.56 -13.50
C SER A 134 -15.37 1.43 -12.46
N GLY A 135 -15.33 0.19 -12.95
CA GLY A 135 -15.49 -1.01 -12.14
C GLY A 135 -14.15 -1.62 -11.72
N PRO A 136 -14.20 -2.66 -10.86
CA PRO A 136 -13.02 -3.25 -10.24
C PRO A 136 -12.04 -3.92 -11.21
N ASP A 137 -12.44 -4.17 -12.46
CA ASP A 137 -11.61 -4.85 -13.46
C ASP A 137 -10.71 -3.89 -14.26
N LEU A 138 -10.84 -2.57 -14.06
CA LEU A 138 -9.96 -1.57 -14.67
C LEU A 138 -8.52 -1.78 -14.19
N LYS A 139 -7.57 -1.86 -15.12
CA LYS A 139 -6.13 -2.02 -14.83
C LYS A 139 -5.30 -0.90 -15.43
N ILE A 140 -4.35 -0.38 -14.67
CA ILE A 140 -3.34 0.58 -15.10
C ILE A 140 -1.97 -0.03 -14.82
N ILE A 141 -1.23 -0.41 -15.86
CA ILE A 141 -0.05 -1.28 -15.73
C ILE A 141 1.17 -0.70 -16.44
N GLY A 142 2.25 -0.53 -15.70
CA GLY A 142 3.59 -0.42 -16.28
C GLY A 142 3.95 0.94 -16.86
N PHE A 143 3.59 2.05 -16.20
CA PHE A 143 3.91 3.40 -16.65
C PHE A 143 4.85 4.15 -15.70
N THR A 144 5.60 5.11 -16.24
CA THR A 144 6.04 6.26 -15.43
C THR A 144 4.95 7.33 -15.49
N ILE A 145 4.40 7.73 -14.34
CA ILE A 145 3.35 8.74 -14.20
C ILE A 145 3.94 9.92 -13.44
N GLN A 146 3.99 11.09 -14.06
CA GLN A 146 4.74 12.21 -13.51
C GLN A 146 4.14 13.58 -13.81
N ASN A 147 4.53 14.56 -13.00
CA ASN A 147 4.24 15.98 -13.19
C ASN A 147 2.74 16.34 -13.27
N GLY A 148 1.87 15.57 -12.61
CA GLY A 148 0.52 16.01 -12.27
C GLY A 148 0.52 16.87 -11.01
N ASP A 149 -0.57 17.62 -10.79
CA ASP A 149 -1.00 17.93 -9.43
C ASP A 149 -1.30 16.54 -8.83
N ASP A 150 -2.29 15.80 -9.33
CA ASP A 150 -2.39 14.36 -9.06
C ASP A 150 -1.75 13.49 -10.16
N GLY A 151 -1.01 12.45 -9.77
CA GLY A 151 -0.68 11.37 -10.70
C GLY A 151 -1.95 10.64 -11.16
N ILE A 152 -2.76 10.18 -10.20
CA ILE A 152 -4.07 9.58 -10.45
C ILE A 152 -5.09 10.12 -9.44
N THR A 153 -6.14 10.79 -9.93
CA THR A 153 -7.37 11.01 -9.13
C THR A 153 -8.31 9.83 -9.33
N CYS A 154 -8.70 9.16 -8.25
CA CYS A 154 -9.40 7.88 -8.28
C CYS A 154 -10.70 7.92 -7.48
N SER A 155 -11.83 8.14 -8.16
CA SER A 155 -13.16 8.10 -7.53
C SER A 155 -13.93 6.80 -7.78
N GLY A 156 -13.31 5.83 -8.45
CA GLY A 156 -13.84 4.50 -8.72
C GLY A 156 -12.86 3.41 -8.29
N ASN A 157 -13.10 2.16 -8.69
CA ASN A 157 -12.18 1.07 -8.36
C ASN A 157 -11.21 0.82 -9.52
N ALA A 158 -9.94 0.54 -9.20
CA ALA A 158 -8.94 0.15 -10.19
C ALA A 158 -7.85 -0.73 -9.58
N HIS A 159 -7.17 -1.47 -10.46
CA HIS A 159 -5.91 -2.16 -10.18
C HIS A 159 -4.77 -1.33 -10.77
N ILE A 160 -4.04 -0.63 -9.91
CA ILE A 160 -2.89 0.22 -10.25
C ILE A 160 -1.63 -0.59 -9.94
N LEU A 161 -0.99 -1.11 -10.97
CA LEU A 161 0.03 -2.15 -10.84
C LEU A 161 1.34 -1.79 -11.56
N HIS A 162 2.48 -2.03 -10.93
CA HIS A 162 3.80 -1.90 -11.57
C HIS A 162 4.07 -0.53 -12.21
N ASN A 163 3.53 0.54 -11.62
CA ASN A 163 3.78 1.91 -12.08
C ASN A 163 4.88 2.57 -11.24
N ARG A 164 5.45 3.63 -11.79
CA ARG A 164 6.39 4.51 -11.11
C ARG A 164 5.80 5.91 -11.06
N PHE A 165 5.64 6.46 -9.87
CA PHE A 165 5.13 7.80 -9.63
C PHE A 165 6.26 8.72 -9.19
N ILE A 166 6.38 9.88 -9.84
CA ILE A 166 7.44 10.85 -9.56
C ILE A 166 6.98 12.28 -9.85
N ASN A 167 7.33 13.22 -8.97
CA ASN A 167 7.09 14.65 -9.17
C ASN A 167 5.61 14.99 -9.43
N ASN A 168 4.68 14.21 -8.88
CA ASN A 168 3.30 14.67 -8.72
C ASN A 168 3.21 15.48 -7.42
N ASP A 169 2.15 16.26 -7.18
CA ASP A 169 1.84 16.67 -5.80
C ASP A 169 1.45 15.38 -5.05
N ASP A 170 0.20 14.93 -5.19
CA ASP A 170 -0.17 13.57 -4.79
C ASP A 170 0.08 12.58 -5.92
N ALA A 171 0.74 11.46 -5.62
CA ALA A 171 0.89 10.43 -6.65
C ALA A 171 -0.42 9.70 -6.97
N ILE A 172 -1.19 9.32 -5.95
CA ILE A 172 -2.56 8.83 -6.10
C ILE A 172 -3.43 9.48 -5.03
N ASP A 173 -4.50 10.14 -5.47
CA ASP A 173 -5.56 10.66 -4.62
C ASP A 173 -6.82 9.80 -4.80
N TYR A 174 -7.21 9.05 -3.77
CA TYR A 174 -8.47 8.30 -3.75
C TYR A 174 -9.63 9.14 -3.22
N GLU A 175 -10.46 9.65 -4.13
CA GLU A 175 -11.65 10.44 -3.86
C GLU A 175 -12.92 9.58 -3.75
N SER A 176 -13.06 8.83 -2.65
CA SER A 176 -14.06 7.76 -2.45
C SER A 176 -13.95 6.59 -3.44
N GLY A 177 -12.77 6.40 -4.03
CA GLY A 177 -12.43 5.27 -4.88
C GLY A 177 -11.76 4.14 -4.12
N GLY A 178 -11.06 3.27 -4.85
CA GLY A 178 -10.39 2.16 -4.21
C GLY A 178 -9.82 1.12 -5.16
N GLY A 179 -9.67 -0.10 -4.64
CA GLY A 179 -9.16 -1.25 -5.37
C GLY A 179 -7.75 -1.64 -4.94
N ILE A 180 -6.92 -2.02 -5.89
CA ILE A 180 -5.61 -2.64 -5.63
C ILE A 180 -4.50 -1.71 -6.11
N CYS A 181 -3.63 -1.29 -5.21
CA CYS A 181 -2.40 -0.56 -5.47
C CYS A 181 -1.21 -1.45 -5.11
N GLN A 182 -0.60 -2.09 -6.11
CA GLN A 182 0.45 -3.10 -5.89
C GLN A 182 1.66 -2.99 -6.79
N PHE A 183 2.83 -3.33 -6.23
CA PHE A 183 4.11 -3.38 -6.95
C PHE A 183 4.52 -2.06 -7.60
N ASN A 184 4.00 -0.94 -7.10
CA ASN A 184 4.35 0.38 -7.57
C ASN A 184 5.58 0.93 -6.83
N THR A 185 6.24 1.90 -7.46
CA THR A 185 7.26 2.73 -6.83
C THR A 185 6.78 4.16 -6.77
N PHE A 186 6.66 4.72 -5.58
CA PHE A 186 6.37 6.13 -5.33
C PHE A 186 7.65 6.80 -4.86
N GLU A 187 8.16 7.76 -5.62
CA GLU A 187 9.39 8.44 -5.23
C GLU A 187 9.45 9.92 -5.62
N ASN A 188 9.83 10.76 -4.66
CA ASN A 188 10.01 12.21 -4.87
C ASN A 188 8.78 12.86 -5.50
N ASN A 189 7.60 12.55 -4.96
CA ASN A 189 6.42 13.40 -5.13
C ASN A 189 6.51 14.60 -4.18
N GLU A 190 5.84 15.68 -4.54
CA GLU A 190 5.87 17.01 -3.90
C GLU A 190 4.87 17.12 -2.74
N ASP A 191 4.00 16.12 -2.57
CA ASP A 191 3.09 15.96 -1.44
C ASP A 191 3.05 14.47 -1.04
N ASP A 192 1.88 13.83 -0.94
CA ASP A 192 1.74 12.45 -0.50
C ASP A 192 2.01 11.42 -1.61
N ALA A 193 2.46 10.23 -1.21
CA ALA A 193 2.50 9.11 -2.14
C ALA A 193 1.11 8.53 -2.43
N VAL A 194 0.27 8.40 -1.41
CA VAL A 194 -1.11 7.91 -1.54
C VAL A 194 -1.99 8.63 -0.52
N ASP A 195 -2.95 9.41 -0.98
CA ASP A 195 -4.00 9.99 -0.14
C ASP A 195 -5.32 9.19 -0.28
N LEU A 196 -6.02 9.00 0.84
CA LEU A 196 -7.28 8.30 0.94
C LEU A 196 -8.35 9.22 1.52
N ASP A 197 -9.16 9.75 0.61
CA ASP A 197 -10.19 10.71 0.91
C ASP A 197 -11.62 10.16 0.76
N GLY A 198 -12.52 10.58 1.64
CA GLY A 198 -13.92 10.17 1.56
C GLY A 198 -14.10 8.67 1.78
N ALA A 199 -15.06 8.02 1.12
CA ALA A 199 -15.43 6.62 1.36
C ALA A 199 -14.49 5.61 0.69
N SER A 200 -13.17 5.80 0.81
CA SER A 200 -12.16 5.02 0.12
C SER A 200 -11.86 3.67 0.78
N GLU A 201 -11.69 2.63 -0.04
CA GLU A 201 -11.33 1.26 0.35
C GLU A 201 -10.25 0.71 -0.58
N ALA A 202 -9.00 0.63 -0.11
CA ALA A 202 -7.86 0.23 -0.94
C ALA A 202 -6.98 -0.83 -0.26
N VAL A 203 -6.43 -1.71 -1.10
CA VAL A 203 -5.31 -2.60 -0.76
C VAL A 203 -4.04 -1.98 -1.33
N ILE A 204 -3.24 -1.38 -0.45
CA ILE A 204 -1.93 -0.78 -0.75
C ILE A 204 -0.87 -1.79 -0.31
N ALA A 205 -0.37 -2.58 -1.25
CA ALA A 205 0.52 -3.69 -0.91
C ALA A 205 1.74 -3.85 -1.79
N ASP A 206 2.81 -4.37 -1.21
CA ASP A 206 4.02 -4.76 -1.96
C ASP A 206 4.62 -3.58 -2.77
N ASN A 207 4.46 -2.34 -2.27
CA ASN A 207 4.98 -1.12 -2.89
C ASN A 207 6.29 -0.66 -2.24
N VAL A 208 7.04 0.16 -2.98
CA VAL A 208 8.15 0.96 -2.45
C VAL A 208 7.70 2.42 -2.44
N ILE A 209 7.59 3.01 -1.25
CA ILE A 209 7.13 4.38 -1.02
C ILE A 209 8.27 5.13 -0.34
N ARG A 210 8.89 6.10 -1.02
CA ARG A 210 10.07 6.76 -0.47
C ARG A 210 10.31 8.18 -0.90
N ASN A 211 10.87 8.97 0.00
CA ASN A 211 11.33 10.34 -0.28
C ASN A 211 10.24 11.22 -0.90
N ASN A 212 8.97 11.01 -0.55
CA ASN A 212 7.92 11.99 -0.86
C ASN A 212 8.06 13.16 0.12
N GLU A 213 7.64 14.36 -0.30
CA GLU A 213 7.85 15.59 0.47
C GLU A 213 6.99 15.62 1.74
N ASP A 214 5.79 15.03 1.70
CA ASP A 214 4.89 14.91 2.84
C ASP A 214 4.81 13.44 3.34
N ASP A 215 3.63 12.82 3.43
CA ASP A 215 3.45 11.48 3.98
C ASP A 215 3.72 10.35 2.96
N GLY A 216 4.03 9.18 3.50
CA GLY A 216 4.01 7.96 2.70
C GLY A 216 2.59 7.56 2.28
N ILE A 217 1.65 7.60 3.22
CA ILE A 217 0.24 7.29 3.01
C ILE A 217 -0.58 8.18 3.97
N GLU A 218 -1.43 9.06 3.46
CA GLU A 218 -2.40 9.82 4.26
C GLU A 218 -3.77 9.14 4.20
N ILE A 219 -4.48 9.09 5.34
CA ILE A 219 -5.81 8.50 5.45
C ILE A 219 -6.73 9.43 6.21
N ARG A 220 -7.73 9.97 5.50
CA ARG A 220 -8.69 10.92 6.06
C ARG A 220 -9.99 10.19 6.40
N LEU A 221 -10.30 10.11 7.70
CA LEU A 221 -11.48 9.42 8.23
C LEU A 221 -12.76 10.25 8.09
N HIS A 222 -12.98 10.80 6.88
CA HIS A 222 -14.18 11.53 6.54
C HIS A 222 -15.44 10.75 6.90
N ARG A 223 -16.48 11.48 7.34
CA ARG A 223 -17.77 10.94 7.73
C ARG A 223 -18.26 9.88 6.75
N TYR A 224 -18.45 8.67 7.25
CA TYR A 224 -18.98 7.56 6.47
C TYR A 224 -19.78 6.63 7.37
N SER A 225 -20.96 6.23 6.92
CA SER A 225 -21.71 5.14 7.54
C SER A 225 -22.29 4.21 6.48
N GLY A 226 -22.07 2.91 6.64
CA GLY A 226 -22.36 1.90 5.62
C GLY A 226 -21.73 0.56 5.96
N PRO A 227 -21.58 -0.34 4.97
CA PRO A 227 -20.72 -1.51 5.12
C PRO A 227 -19.31 -1.09 5.53
N THR A 228 -18.72 -1.80 6.49
CA THR A 228 -17.36 -1.51 6.95
C THR A 228 -16.35 -1.52 5.80
N LEU A 229 -15.67 -0.40 5.58
CA LEU A 229 -14.57 -0.30 4.62
C LEU A 229 -13.28 -0.84 5.25
N ASN A 230 -12.52 -1.61 4.48
CA ASN A 230 -11.29 -2.26 4.92
C ASN A 230 -10.10 -1.70 4.15
N ILE A 231 -9.26 -0.93 4.83
CA ILE A 231 -8.02 -0.39 4.26
C ILE A 231 -6.90 -1.35 4.63
N GLU A 232 -6.27 -1.97 3.63
CA GLU A 232 -5.16 -2.92 3.83
C GLU A 232 -3.84 -2.31 3.35
N ILE A 233 -2.90 -2.14 4.27
CA ILE A 233 -1.56 -1.62 4.01
C ILE A 233 -0.57 -2.73 4.39
N ARG A 234 -0.04 -3.44 3.40
CA ARG A 234 0.80 -4.61 3.70
C ARG A 234 2.03 -4.82 2.83
N ASN A 235 3.08 -5.38 3.43
CA ASN A 235 4.33 -5.71 2.74
C ASN A 235 5.00 -4.53 2.01
N ASN A 236 4.68 -3.29 2.38
CA ASN A 236 5.31 -2.12 1.78
C ASN A 236 6.66 -1.82 2.45
N ILE A 237 7.55 -1.18 1.69
CA ILE A 237 8.71 -0.49 2.23
C ILE A 237 8.40 1.01 2.16
N ILE A 238 8.22 1.64 3.32
CA ILE A 238 7.87 3.05 3.47
C ILE A 238 9.04 3.76 4.14
N SER A 239 9.73 4.64 3.41
CA SER A 239 11.00 5.16 3.92
C SER A 239 11.38 6.56 3.48
N GLY A 240 11.90 7.35 4.41
CA GLY A 240 12.51 8.64 4.10
C GLY A 240 11.53 9.71 3.61
N ASN A 241 10.23 9.56 3.85
CA ASN A 241 9.25 10.61 3.56
C ASN A 241 9.45 11.80 4.50
N GLY A 242 9.02 12.99 4.05
CA GLY A 242 9.27 14.26 4.72
C GLY A 242 8.38 14.53 5.93
N GLU A 243 7.26 13.82 6.05
CA GLU A 243 6.44 13.74 7.27
C GLU A 243 6.37 12.29 7.80
N ASP A 244 5.18 11.71 7.94
CA ASP A 244 4.94 10.39 8.49
C ASP A 244 5.16 9.27 7.46
N GLY A 245 5.38 8.06 7.98
CA GLY A 245 5.25 6.86 7.16
C GLY A 245 3.79 6.65 6.71
N ILE A 246 2.87 6.75 7.67
CA ILE A 246 1.43 6.62 7.48
C ILE A 246 0.78 7.63 8.44
N GLN A 247 -0.10 8.51 7.95
CA GLN A 247 -0.89 9.42 8.77
C GLN A 247 -2.36 9.01 8.74
N ILE A 248 -3.01 9.00 9.91
CA ILE A 248 -4.45 8.75 10.06
C ILE A 248 -5.08 9.99 10.70
N ILE A 249 -6.06 10.58 10.02
CA ILE A 249 -6.65 11.84 10.43
C ILE A 249 -8.13 11.63 10.77
N ASP A 250 -8.46 11.83 12.04
CA ASP A 250 -9.82 11.77 12.56
C ASP A 250 -10.66 12.98 12.15
N TYR A 251 -11.97 12.77 12.17
CA TYR A 251 -12.97 13.82 12.09
C TYR A 251 -14.01 13.60 13.21
N PRO A 252 -14.81 14.61 13.59
CA PRO A 252 -15.74 14.48 14.73
C PRO A 252 -16.78 13.34 14.65
N ASP A 253 -16.98 12.74 13.48
CA ASP A 253 -17.90 11.63 13.25
C ASP A 253 -17.11 10.30 13.22
N ILE A 254 -17.53 9.31 14.01
CA ILE A 254 -17.00 7.93 13.87
C ILE A 254 -17.39 7.39 12.50
N SER A 255 -16.44 6.75 11.83
CA SER A 255 -16.63 6.13 10.55
C SER A 255 -16.61 4.60 10.59
N ASP A 256 -17.41 3.97 9.72
CA ASP A 256 -17.43 2.51 9.57
C ASP A 256 -16.18 2.03 8.79
N ARG A 257 -14.98 2.14 9.39
CA ARG A 257 -13.70 1.70 8.80
C ARG A 257 -12.87 0.81 9.73
N VAL A 258 -12.11 -0.09 9.13
CA VAL A 258 -11.07 -0.90 9.80
C VAL A 258 -9.79 -0.80 8.98
N ILE A 259 -8.67 -0.56 9.66
CA ILE A 259 -7.38 -0.34 9.03
C ILE A 259 -6.42 -1.47 9.44
N HIS A 260 -5.86 -2.17 8.45
CA HIS A 260 -4.92 -3.26 8.62
C HIS A 260 -3.54 -2.84 8.12
N ILE A 261 -2.59 -2.67 9.05
CA ILE A 261 -1.21 -2.30 8.76
C ILE A 261 -0.33 -3.49 9.12
N GLU A 262 0.06 -4.27 8.11
CA GLU A 262 0.66 -5.58 8.33
C GLU A 262 1.95 -5.80 7.53
N ARG A 263 3.01 -6.29 8.19
CA ARG A 263 4.23 -6.72 7.49
C ARG A 263 4.95 -5.63 6.68
N ASN A 264 4.77 -4.37 7.06
CA ASN A 264 5.49 -3.25 6.46
C ASN A 264 6.85 -3.04 7.12
N VAL A 265 7.80 -2.54 6.34
CA VAL A 265 9.01 -1.89 6.86
C VAL A 265 8.78 -0.39 6.77
N ILE A 266 8.75 0.29 7.93
CA ILE A 266 8.55 1.74 8.01
C ILE A 266 9.77 2.36 8.66
N VAL A 267 10.58 3.08 7.89
CA VAL A 267 11.94 3.43 8.31
C VAL A 267 12.40 4.81 7.88
N GLY A 268 12.97 5.57 8.82
CA GLY A 268 13.69 6.79 8.45
C GLY A 268 12.79 7.92 7.96
N ASN A 269 11.47 7.87 8.17
CA ASN A 269 10.60 9.01 7.88
C ASN A 269 10.92 10.12 8.89
N ALA A 270 10.70 11.37 8.46
CA ALA A 270 11.09 12.51 9.26
C ALA A 270 10.31 12.57 10.58
N MET A 271 9.02 12.19 10.55
CA MET A 271 8.10 12.24 11.68
C MET A 271 7.75 10.85 12.22
N ALA A 272 6.48 10.53 12.47
CA ALA A 272 6.04 9.24 13.00
C ALA A 272 6.09 8.14 11.94
N ALA A 273 6.21 6.89 12.38
CA ALA A 273 5.98 5.75 11.47
C ALA A 273 4.48 5.57 11.19
N LEU A 274 3.67 5.79 12.23
CA LEU A 274 2.22 5.89 12.18
C LEU A 274 1.78 7.07 13.07
N GLY A 275 1.36 8.17 12.45
CA GLY A 275 0.83 9.34 13.15
C GLY A 275 -0.70 9.33 13.18
N CYS A 276 -1.29 9.76 14.30
CA CYS A 276 -2.74 9.94 14.40
C CYS A 276 -3.08 11.37 14.81
N MET A 277 -3.90 12.02 13.98
CA MET A 277 -4.29 13.41 14.08
C MET A 277 -5.78 13.57 14.28
N GLY A 278 -6.18 14.62 15.00
CA GLY A 278 -7.57 14.92 15.32
C GLY A 278 -8.15 16.05 14.47
N ASP A 279 -9.47 16.09 14.37
CA ASP A 279 -10.23 17.24 13.86
C ASP A 279 -9.81 17.74 12.46
N GLY A 280 -9.41 16.83 11.57
CA GLY A 280 -8.97 17.16 10.21
C GLY A 280 -7.64 17.91 10.14
N ASN A 281 -6.81 17.86 11.19
CA ASN A 281 -5.49 18.47 11.18
C ASN A 281 -4.50 17.60 10.39
N THR A 282 -4.11 18.04 9.19
CA THR A 282 -3.13 17.34 8.34
C THR A 282 -1.68 17.57 8.73
N LYS A 283 -1.41 18.44 9.71
CA LYS A 283 -0.03 18.77 10.12
C LYS A 283 0.34 17.99 11.37
N GLU A 284 1.23 17.02 11.25
CA GLU A 284 1.69 16.23 12.37
C GLU A 284 2.32 17.14 13.44
N ASN A 285 1.72 17.07 14.62
CA ASN A 285 2.10 17.87 15.80
C ASN A 285 2.39 16.98 17.02
N TYR A 286 2.40 15.67 16.78
CA TYR A 286 2.51 14.55 17.69
C TYR A 286 1.46 14.59 18.79
N GLU A 287 0.25 15.07 18.56
CA GLU A 287 -0.76 15.09 19.60
C GLU A 287 -1.13 13.68 20.04
N GLY A 288 -1.13 12.74 19.10
CA GLY A 288 -1.63 11.38 19.28
C GLY A 288 -3.12 11.43 19.57
N ALA A 289 -3.90 11.55 18.51
CA ALA A 289 -5.35 11.69 18.58
C ALA A 289 -6.04 10.39 18.97
N ASP A 290 -7.24 10.54 19.54
CA ASP A 290 -8.04 9.45 20.08
C ASP A 290 -8.85 8.80 18.95
N ILE A 291 -8.19 8.06 18.04
CA ILE A 291 -8.87 7.41 16.89
C ILE A 291 -9.76 6.25 17.38
N PRO A 292 -11.11 6.32 17.24
CA PRO A 292 -12.00 5.26 17.71
C PRO A 292 -12.11 4.06 16.75
N GLU A 293 -11.78 4.24 15.47
CA GLU A 293 -11.72 3.19 14.45
C GLU A 293 -10.70 2.11 14.82
N ARG A 294 -11.01 0.87 14.44
CA ARG A 294 -10.12 -0.26 14.71
C ARG A 294 -8.90 -0.20 13.80
N ILE A 295 -7.72 -0.11 14.41
CA ILE A 295 -6.43 -0.19 13.72
C ILE A 295 -5.72 -1.46 14.15
N TYR A 296 -5.33 -2.31 13.22
CA TYR A 296 -4.43 -3.44 13.45
C TYR A 296 -3.04 -3.06 12.98
N LEU A 297 -2.08 -3.01 13.89
CA LEU A 297 -0.66 -2.82 13.59
C LEU A 297 0.05 -4.13 13.93
N VAL A 298 0.19 -5.02 12.95
CA VAL A 298 0.61 -6.40 13.17
C VAL A 298 1.85 -6.75 12.37
N ASN A 299 2.87 -7.30 13.04
CA ASN A 299 4.06 -7.82 12.36
C ASN A 299 4.79 -6.76 11.51
N ASN A 300 4.93 -5.51 11.96
CA ASN A 300 5.69 -4.48 11.23
C ASN A 300 7.10 -4.31 11.80
N THR A 301 8.05 -3.91 10.96
CA THR A 301 9.39 -3.49 11.38
C THR A 301 9.50 -1.97 11.26
N ILE A 302 9.51 -1.30 12.40
CA ILE A 302 9.48 0.16 12.53
C ILE A 302 10.80 0.64 13.11
N VAL A 303 11.58 1.39 12.33
CA VAL A 303 12.98 1.70 12.66
C VAL A 303 13.32 3.16 12.38
N ASP A 304 14.00 3.83 13.31
CA ASP A 304 14.58 5.16 13.07
C ASP A 304 13.57 6.18 12.49
N ASN A 305 12.36 6.20 13.03
CA ASN A 305 11.41 7.30 12.83
C ASN A 305 11.48 8.23 14.05
N GLU A 306 10.96 9.45 13.96
CA GLU A 306 10.95 10.37 15.10
C GLU A 306 10.07 9.82 16.23
N TYR A 307 8.89 9.30 15.88
CA TYR A 307 8.05 8.46 16.72
C TYR A 307 7.75 7.12 16.05
N GLY A 308 7.46 6.09 16.83
CA GLY A 308 6.96 4.82 16.28
C GLY A 308 5.48 4.97 15.95
N VAL A 309 4.64 5.08 16.98
CA VAL A 309 3.20 5.34 16.83
C VAL A 309 2.79 6.50 17.73
N THR A 310 2.01 7.45 17.21
CA THR A 310 1.30 8.46 17.99
C THR A 310 -0.21 8.24 17.89
N GLY A 311 -0.91 8.17 19.02
CA GLY A 311 -2.37 8.08 19.09
C GLY A 311 -2.98 6.68 18.86
N GLY A 312 -4.29 6.66 18.76
CA GLY A 312 -5.12 5.48 18.60
C GLY A 312 -5.77 5.01 19.89
N ASP A 313 -7.10 5.09 19.93
CA ASP A 313 -7.94 4.67 21.06
C ASP A 313 -8.58 3.29 20.85
N ASN A 314 -8.34 2.65 19.69
CA ASN A 314 -8.77 1.29 19.38
C ASN A 314 -7.74 0.54 18.50
N LEU A 315 -6.46 0.75 18.81
CA LEU A 315 -5.30 0.20 18.11
C LEU A 315 -4.79 -1.11 18.75
N ILE A 316 -4.57 -2.12 17.93
CA ILE A 316 -4.02 -3.42 18.33
C ILE A 316 -2.61 -3.56 17.76
N ALA A 317 -1.59 -3.30 18.59
CA ALA A 317 -0.18 -3.41 18.21
C ALA A 317 0.38 -4.77 18.65
N LEU A 318 0.56 -5.71 17.72
CA LEU A 318 1.06 -7.05 18.02
C LEU A 318 2.22 -7.47 17.11
N ASN A 319 3.17 -8.21 17.66
CA ASN A 319 4.27 -8.82 16.91
C ASN A 319 5.18 -7.82 16.18
N ASN A 320 5.22 -6.54 16.55
CA ASN A 320 6.03 -5.53 15.87
C ASN A 320 7.45 -5.43 16.45
N ILE A 321 8.37 -4.89 15.65
CA ILE A 321 9.69 -4.43 16.08
C ILE A 321 9.69 -2.90 16.05
N PHE A 322 9.99 -2.27 17.18
CA PHE A 322 10.28 -0.84 17.31
C PHE A 322 11.74 -0.68 17.70
N ALA A 323 12.57 -0.19 16.79
CA ALA A 323 14.00 -0.03 17.06
C ALA A 323 14.52 1.36 16.71
N LYS A 324 15.38 1.90 17.57
CA LYS A 324 16.07 3.19 17.35
C LYS A 324 15.11 4.37 17.12
N ILE A 325 13.92 4.32 17.71
CA ILE A 325 12.96 5.40 17.64
C ILE A 325 13.50 6.60 18.41
N ARG A 326 13.55 7.76 17.73
CA ARG A 326 14.29 8.94 18.23
C ARG A 326 13.64 9.58 19.45
N LYS A 327 12.30 9.53 19.57
CA LYS A 327 11.54 10.05 20.72
C LYS A 327 10.83 8.95 21.50
N SER A 328 9.65 8.51 21.06
CA SER A 328 8.89 7.45 21.74
C SER A 328 8.40 6.37 20.77
N GLY A 329 8.59 5.11 21.13
CA GLY A 329 8.11 3.97 20.36
C GLY A 329 6.59 3.95 20.25
N LEU A 330 5.88 4.11 21.37
CA LEU A 330 4.44 4.35 21.39
C LEU A 330 4.11 5.60 22.20
N LYS A 331 3.14 6.38 21.75
CA LYS A 331 2.67 7.55 22.48
C LYS A 331 1.16 7.64 22.39
N LYS A 332 0.47 7.65 23.54
CA LYS A 332 -1.01 7.69 23.58
C LYS A 332 -1.68 6.61 22.71
N VAL A 333 -1.16 5.39 22.81
CA VAL A 333 -1.85 4.21 22.30
C VAL A 333 -2.72 3.69 23.45
N ASP A 334 -3.82 4.37 23.76
CA ASP A 334 -4.63 4.17 24.97
C ASP A 334 -6.10 3.80 24.69
N GLY A 335 -7.10 4.34 25.39
CA GLY A 335 -8.50 3.92 25.19
C GLY A 335 -8.79 2.42 25.32
N ALA A 336 -9.25 1.80 24.24
CA ALA A 336 -9.45 0.36 24.05
C ALA A 336 -8.28 -0.33 23.32
N SER A 337 -7.17 0.35 23.10
CA SER A 337 -5.95 -0.18 22.48
C SER A 337 -5.24 -1.22 23.36
N ILE A 338 -4.38 -2.01 22.72
CA ILE A 338 -3.46 -2.93 23.41
C ILE A 338 -2.18 -3.10 22.59
N ALA A 339 -1.03 -2.98 23.25
CA ALA A 339 0.27 -3.35 22.72
C ALA A 339 0.82 -4.56 23.48
N ALA A 340 1.06 -5.66 22.79
CA ALA A 340 1.62 -6.89 23.37
C ALA A 340 2.50 -7.61 22.33
N TYR A 341 3.41 -8.46 22.78
CA TYR A 341 4.31 -9.21 21.88
C TYR A 341 5.10 -8.28 20.94
N ASN A 342 5.46 -7.08 21.39
CA ASN A 342 6.29 -6.16 20.61
C ASN A 342 7.71 -6.15 21.18
N LEU A 343 8.69 -5.94 20.31
CA LEU A 343 10.06 -5.70 20.71
C LEU A 343 10.38 -4.21 20.67
N PHE A 344 11.01 -3.72 21.73
CA PHE A 344 11.55 -2.37 21.80
C PHE A 344 13.06 -2.43 22.03
N TRP A 345 13.84 -1.73 21.18
CA TRP A 345 15.30 -1.76 21.25
C TRP A 345 15.92 -0.41 20.89
N GLU A 346 16.77 0.12 21.78
CA GLU A 346 17.47 1.40 21.57
C GLU A 346 16.54 2.58 21.23
N ASN A 347 15.28 2.54 21.66
CA ASN A 347 14.39 3.68 21.58
C ASN A 347 14.75 4.67 22.70
N ASN A 348 14.54 5.97 22.47
CA ASN A 348 14.73 6.94 23.54
C ASN A 348 13.71 6.70 24.69
N ILE A 349 12.45 6.48 24.33
CA ILE A 349 11.39 5.99 25.24
C ILE A 349 10.68 4.84 24.52
N ASP A 350 10.43 3.72 25.21
CA ASP A 350 9.68 2.60 24.61
C ASP A 350 8.21 2.97 24.40
N PHE A 351 7.57 3.51 25.43
CA PHE A 351 6.18 3.93 25.38
C PHE A 351 5.84 5.00 26.43
N GLU A 352 4.91 5.90 26.08
CA GLU A 352 4.33 6.89 26.99
C GLU A 352 2.81 6.86 26.90
N ARG A 353 2.13 6.91 28.06
CA ARG A 353 0.65 6.93 28.16
C ARG A 353 -0.03 5.90 27.25
N SER A 354 0.50 4.68 27.22
CA SER A 354 0.03 3.64 26.31
C SER A 354 -0.41 2.40 27.10
N ARG A 355 -1.38 1.67 26.56
CA ARG A 355 -1.85 0.40 27.13
C ARG A 355 -0.98 -0.74 26.64
N VAL A 356 -0.01 -1.10 27.47
CA VAL A 356 0.98 -2.14 27.16
C VAL A 356 0.80 -3.32 28.10
N ASP A 357 0.79 -4.53 27.53
CA ASP A 357 0.97 -5.76 28.31
C ASP A 357 2.46 -6.01 28.53
N GLU A 358 3.01 -5.37 29.57
CA GLU A 358 4.45 -5.38 29.86
C GLU A 358 5.06 -6.79 29.97
N LYS A 359 4.26 -7.80 30.34
CA LYS A 359 4.74 -9.20 30.47
C LYS A 359 5.16 -9.80 29.13
N HIS A 360 4.59 -9.30 28.03
CA HIS A 360 4.84 -9.79 26.68
C HIS A 360 5.67 -8.80 25.86
N ILE A 361 6.43 -7.92 26.51
CA ILE A 361 7.34 -7.00 25.82
C ILE A 361 8.77 -7.53 25.82
N PHE A 362 9.39 -7.51 24.64
CA PHE A 362 10.77 -7.92 24.44
C PHE A 362 11.71 -6.71 24.41
N ARG A 363 12.88 -6.84 25.03
CA ARG A 363 13.94 -5.81 25.05
C ARG A 363 15.28 -6.43 24.75
N ALA A 364 15.54 -6.65 23.46
CA ALA A 364 16.77 -7.25 22.98
C ALA A 364 17.09 -6.72 21.58
N ASN A 365 18.35 -6.79 21.17
CA ASN A 365 18.74 -6.40 19.83
C ASN A 365 18.04 -7.30 18.80
N PRO A 366 17.25 -6.76 17.86
CA PRO A 366 16.52 -7.57 16.88
C PRO A 366 17.43 -8.25 15.85
N LEU A 367 18.71 -7.88 15.79
CA LEU A 367 19.69 -8.44 14.84
C LEU A 367 19.21 -8.38 13.39
N LEU A 368 18.74 -7.20 12.97
CA LEU A 368 18.35 -6.93 11.59
C LEU A 368 19.57 -6.87 10.65
N ASP A 369 19.40 -7.32 9.42
CA ASP A 369 20.31 -7.03 8.30
C ASP A 369 19.95 -5.69 7.61
N GLU A 370 20.67 -5.35 6.53
CA GLU A 370 20.44 -4.11 5.78
C GLU A 370 19.09 -4.08 5.05
N GLY A 371 18.49 -5.25 4.79
CA GLY A 371 17.15 -5.38 4.23
C GLY A 371 16.07 -5.56 5.29
N PHE A 372 16.38 -5.26 6.57
CA PHE A 372 15.49 -5.38 7.72
C PHE A 372 14.99 -6.80 7.98
N LYS A 373 15.68 -7.82 7.47
CA LYS A 373 15.39 -9.22 7.77
C LYS A 373 16.13 -9.67 9.02
N LEU A 374 15.54 -10.64 9.72
CA LEU A 374 16.13 -11.23 10.91
C LEU A 374 17.36 -12.06 10.55
N LYS A 375 18.49 -11.82 11.24
CA LYS A 375 19.65 -12.73 11.20
C LYS A 375 19.34 -14.01 11.99
N PRO A 376 20.02 -15.16 11.69
CA PRO A 376 19.70 -16.46 12.29
C PRO A 376 19.69 -16.55 13.83
N GLU A 377 20.39 -15.66 14.52
CA GLU A 377 20.44 -15.61 15.99
C GLU A 377 19.50 -14.56 16.62
N SER A 378 18.63 -13.96 15.81
CA SER A 378 17.70 -12.94 16.29
C SER A 378 16.80 -13.49 17.40
N PRO A 379 16.60 -12.73 18.49
CA PRO A 379 15.62 -13.06 19.52
C PRO A 379 14.17 -12.87 19.04
N CYS A 380 13.96 -12.30 17.84
CA CYS A 380 12.66 -12.11 17.25
C CYS A 380 12.10 -13.37 16.58
N ILE A 381 12.95 -14.37 16.31
CA ILE A 381 12.53 -15.62 15.67
C ILE A 381 11.65 -16.41 16.64
N ASP A 382 10.46 -16.84 16.19
CA ASP A 382 9.45 -17.58 16.94
C ASP A 382 9.00 -16.89 18.24
N ALA A 383 9.13 -15.56 18.34
CA ALA A 383 8.86 -14.81 19.57
C ALA A 383 7.46 -14.15 19.60
N GLY A 384 6.76 -14.09 18.48
CA GLY A 384 5.42 -13.51 18.38
C GLY A 384 4.32 -14.45 18.85
N THR A 385 3.08 -14.00 18.67
CA THR A 385 1.88 -14.81 18.93
C THR A 385 1.02 -14.95 17.69
N ALA A 386 0.54 -16.18 17.41
CA ALA A 386 -0.42 -16.45 16.35
C ALA A 386 -1.88 -16.25 16.81
N LEU A 387 -2.13 -16.14 18.12
CA LEU A 387 -3.47 -16.00 18.68
C LEU A 387 -3.44 -15.05 19.87
N PHE A 388 -4.20 -13.97 19.80
CA PHE A 388 -4.39 -13.05 20.91
C PHE A 388 -5.88 -12.82 21.17
N LYS A 389 -6.30 -13.01 22.43
CA LYS A 389 -7.70 -12.86 22.85
C LYS A 389 -7.81 -11.91 24.02
N ARG A 390 -8.87 -11.11 24.02
CA ARG A 390 -9.26 -10.26 25.14
C ARG A 390 -10.67 -10.66 25.59
N GLY A 391 -10.73 -11.42 26.69
CA GLY A 391 -11.97 -12.06 27.10
C GLY A 391 -12.45 -13.06 26.04
N MET A 392 -13.61 -12.81 25.45
CA MET A 392 -14.16 -13.64 24.36
C MET A 392 -13.81 -13.11 22.95
N GLU A 393 -13.32 -11.87 22.84
CA GLU A 393 -12.93 -11.25 21.57
C GLU A 393 -11.60 -11.84 21.10
N THR A 394 -11.52 -12.26 19.83
CA THR A 394 -10.27 -12.65 19.18
C THR A 394 -9.75 -11.45 18.42
N LEU A 395 -8.61 -10.92 18.86
CA LEU A 395 -8.00 -9.71 18.31
C LEU A 395 -6.92 -10.02 17.26
N LEU A 396 -6.35 -11.22 17.32
CA LEU A 396 -5.43 -11.73 16.31
C LEU A 396 -5.62 -13.23 16.17
N GLN A 397 -5.71 -13.71 14.93
CA GLN A 397 -5.67 -15.13 14.61
C GLN A 397 -4.95 -15.33 13.27
N LEU A 398 -3.67 -15.66 13.33
CA LEU A 398 -2.87 -15.97 12.16
C LEU A 398 -3.06 -17.44 11.77
N PRO A 399 -3.29 -17.75 10.48
CA PRO A 399 -3.35 -19.14 10.03
C PRO A 399 -1.95 -19.77 10.09
N SER A 400 -1.88 -21.10 10.24
CA SER A 400 -0.59 -21.80 10.42
C SER A 400 0.35 -21.74 9.21
N ASN A 401 -0.13 -21.28 8.06
CA ASN A 401 0.67 -21.04 6.86
C ASN A 401 1.18 -19.59 6.74
N ALA A 402 0.84 -18.71 7.68
CA ALA A 402 1.31 -17.32 7.69
C ALA A 402 2.70 -17.13 8.31
N TYR A 403 3.25 -18.17 8.95
CA TYR A 403 4.56 -18.13 9.60
C TYR A 403 5.29 -19.48 9.50
N VAL A 404 6.57 -19.48 9.83
CA VAL A 404 7.43 -20.68 9.80
C VAL A 404 7.96 -20.95 11.20
N GLY A 405 7.68 -22.13 11.74
CA GLY A 405 8.13 -22.52 13.07
C GLY A 405 6.98 -22.65 14.07
N PRO A 406 7.27 -22.80 15.37
CA PRO A 406 6.25 -22.88 16.42
C PRO A 406 5.43 -21.60 16.62
N ALA A 407 5.91 -20.43 16.20
CA ALA A 407 5.23 -19.14 16.37
C ALA A 407 5.63 -18.16 15.26
N PRO A 408 4.87 -17.08 15.01
CA PRO A 408 5.31 -16.04 14.09
C PRO A 408 6.53 -15.31 14.62
N ASP A 409 7.44 -14.96 13.72
CA ASP A 409 8.53 -14.06 14.04
C ASP A 409 8.00 -12.65 14.34
N LEU A 410 8.72 -11.87 15.14
CA LEU A 410 8.44 -10.44 15.28
C LEU A 410 8.93 -9.67 14.05
N GLY A 411 8.17 -8.66 13.64
CA GLY A 411 8.50 -7.78 12.53
C GLY A 411 7.98 -8.23 11.17
N ALA A 412 8.41 -7.50 10.13
CA ALA A 412 7.88 -7.56 8.78
C ALA A 412 8.07 -8.91 8.08
N PHE A 413 9.21 -9.56 8.31
CA PHE A 413 9.62 -10.73 7.57
C PHE A 413 9.77 -11.94 8.50
N GLU A 414 9.18 -13.06 8.08
CA GLU A 414 9.50 -14.36 8.67
C GLU A 414 10.94 -14.75 8.31
N GLY A 415 11.71 -15.11 9.33
CA GLY A 415 13.01 -15.71 9.22
C GLY A 415 12.95 -17.15 8.74
N ARG A 416 14.10 -17.68 8.31
CA ARG A 416 14.24 -19.13 8.13
C ARG A 416 14.47 -19.71 9.52
N GLY A 417 13.43 -20.30 10.12
CA GLY A 417 13.46 -20.83 11.49
C GLY A 417 14.71 -21.67 11.79
N LYS A 418 15.13 -21.69 13.07
CA LYS A 418 16.24 -22.52 13.54
C LYS A 418 15.85 -23.99 13.34
N ARG A 419 16.47 -24.67 12.37
CA ARG A 419 16.31 -26.12 12.19
C ARG A 419 16.98 -26.90 13.30
#